data_AF-A0A376LQE3-F1
#
_entry.id   AF-A0A376LQE3-F1
#
_cell.length_a   1.000
_cell.length_b   1.000
_cell.length_c   1.000
_cell.angle_alpha   90.00
_cell.angle_beta   90.00
_cell.angle_gamma   90.00
#
_symmetry.space_group_name_H-M   'P 1'
#
loop_
_entity.id
_entity.type
_entity.pdbx_description
1 polymer ?
#
loop_
_entity_poly.entity_id
_entity_poly.type
_entity_poly.pdbx_seq_one_letter_code
_entity_poly.pdbx_strand_id
1 'polypeptide(L)' 'MIAMCPIYPLTCAPNDMMMATKAMHRRYWFTDVHARGYYPQHMLNYFARKGFNLDITPEDNTILA' A
#
# COMPACT_ATOMS: atom_id res chain seq x y z
N MET A 1 -12.15 -8.14 -5.52
CA MET A 1 -11.67 -9.31 -4.75
C MET A 1 -10.21 -9.08 -4.41
N ILE A 2 -9.79 -9.31 -3.17
CA ILE A 2 -8.40 -9.10 -2.72
C ILE A 2 -7.84 -10.45 -2.25
N ALA A 3 -6.76 -10.91 -2.88
CA ALA A 3 -6.02 -12.07 -2.43
C ALA A 3 -5.16 -11.69 -1.22
N MET A 4 -5.76 -11.72 -0.04
CA MET A 4 -5.09 -11.37 1.21
C MET A 4 -4.22 -12.53 1.69
N CYS A 5 -2.90 -12.33 1.80
CA CYS A 5 -2.00 -13.24 2.50
C CYS A 5 -1.16 -12.44 3.49
N PRO A 6 -1.39 -12.58 4.81
CA PRO A 6 -0.63 -11.83 5.80
C PRO A 6 0.86 -12.22 5.77
N ILE A 7 1.72 -11.24 6.01
CA ILE A 7 3.17 -11.41 6.12
C ILE A 7 3.53 -11.23 7.58
N TYR A 8 4.12 -12.27 8.17
CA TYR A 8 4.57 -12.27 9.55
C TYR A 8 6.08 -12.03 9.64
N PRO A 9 6.55 -11.40 10.73
CA PRO A 9 7.98 -11.26 10.99
C PRO A 9 8.60 -12.62 11.32
N LEU A 10 9.88 -12.80 11.01
CA LEU A 10 10.61 -14.03 11.35
C LEU A 10 10.84 -14.13 12.86
N THR A 11 11.18 -13.01 13.50
CA THR A 11 11.44 -12.91 14.94
C THR A 11 10.79 -11.65 15.54
N CYS A 12 10.85 -11.50 16.87
CA CYS A 12 10.43 -10.27 17.56
C CYS A 12 11.46 -9.12 17.46
N ALA A 13 12.56 -9.31 16.72
CA ALA A 13 13.55 -8.25 16.53
C ALA A 13 12.91 -7.03 15.86
N PRO A 14 13.23 -5.79 16.29
CA PRO A 14 12.62 -4.57 15.74
C PRO A 14 12.76 -4.43 14.22
N ASN A 15 13.88 -4.91 13.66
CA ASN A 15 14.11 -4.90 12.21
C ASN A 15 13.13 -5.82 11.47
N ASP A 16 12.92 -7.04 11.96
CA ASP A 16 12.01 -8.02 11.35
C ASP A 16 10.56 -7.54 11.45
N MET A 17 10.18 -6.98 12.60
CA MET A 17 8.87 -6.35 12.81
C MET A 17 8.63 -5.24 11.79
N MET A 18 9.58 -4.32 11.65
CA MET A 18 9.48 -3.20 10.71
C MET A 18 9.41 -3.67 9.25
N MET A 19 10.15 -4.73 8.89
CA MET A 19 10.08 -5.33 7.55
C MET A 19 8.71 -5.92 7.26
N ALA A 20 8.13 -6.67 8.21
CA ALA A 20 6.79 -7.23 8.09
C ALA A 20 5.72 -6.14 7.96
N THR A 21 5.78 -5.09 8.78
CA THR A 21 4.84 -3.95 8.70
C THR A 21 4.92 -3.25 7.34
N LYS A 22 6.13 -2.95 6.85
CA LYS A 22 6.31 -2.35 5.51
C LYS A 22 5.79 -3.25 4.40
N ALA A 23 5.95 -4.55 4.52
CA ALA A 23 5.45 -5.52 3.55
C ALA A 23 3.91 -5.60 3.57
N MET A 24 3.31 -5.53 4.75
CA MET A 24 1.86 -5.49 4.93
C MET A 24 1.24 -4.20 4.39
N HIS A 25 1.85 -3.04 4.61
CA HIS A 25 1.40 -1.76 4.03
C HIS A 25 1.29 -1.85 2.50
N ARG A 26 2.25 -2.47 1.83
CA ARG A 26 2.19 -2.70 0.37
C ARG A 26 1.02 -3.59 -0.05
N ARG A 27 0.57 -4.51 0.80
CA ARG A 27 -0.61 -5.35 0.54
C ARG A 27 -1.92 -4.61 0.83
N TYR A 28 -1.97 -3.81 1.90
CA TYR A 28 -3.17 -3.07 2.29
C TYR A 28 -3.59 -2.02 1.29
N TRP A 29 -2.65 -1.50 0.49
CA TRP A 29 -2.96 -0.51 -0.54
C TRP A 29 -4.10 -0.92 -1.49
N PHE A 30 -4.22 -2.21 -1.83
CA PHE A 30 -5.31 -2.68 -2.69
C PHE A 30 -6.67 -2.54 -1.99
N THR A 31 -6.70 -2.75 -0.67
CA THR A 31 -7.90 -2.56 0.15
C THR A 31 -8.20 -1.08 0.34
N ASP A 32 -7.18 -0.25 0.50
CA ASP A 32 -7.37 1.20 0.64
C ASP A 32 -8.00 1.78 -0.63
N VAL A 33 -7.59 1.35 -1.82
CA VAL A 33 -8.23 1.77 -3.07
C VAL A 33 -9.62 1.17 -3.23
N HIS A 34 -9.77 -0.16 -3.10
CA HIS A 34 -11.06 -0.81 -3.40
C HIS A 34 -12.17 -0.59 -2.38
N ALA A 35 -11.83 -0.40 -1.11
CA ALA A 35 -12.81 -0.35 -0.02
C ALA A 35 -12.82 0.99 0.71
N ARG A 36 -11.68 1.69 0.81
CA ARG A 36 -11.64 3.02 1.43
C ARG A 36 -11.70 4.17 0.43
N GLY A 37 -11.51 3.90 -0.85
CA GLY A 37 -11.70 4.93 -1.86
C GLY A 37 -10.59 5.99 -1.89
N TYR A 38 -9.34 5.62 -1.56
CA TYR A 38 -8.24 6.57 -1.73
C TYR A 38 -6.90 5.88 -1.96
N TYR A 39 -5.98 6.62 -2.58
CA TYR A 39 -4.58 6.23 -2.72
C TYR A 39 -3.78 6.66 -1.48
N PRO A 40 -3.29 5.73 -0.65
CA PRO A 40 -2.59 6.10 0.57
C PRO A 40 -1.25 6.81 0.30
N GLN A 41 -0.97 7.90 1.02
CA GLN A 41 0.21 8.76 0.82
C GLN A 41 1.54 7.98 0.90
N HIS A 42 1.64 6.98 1.77
CA HIS A 42 2.87 6.19 1.90
C HIS A 42 3.21 5.39 0.63
N MET A 43 2.20 4.98 -0.14
CA MET A 43 2.40 4.32 -1.43
C MET A 43 2.74 5.32 -2.53
N LEU A 44 2.09 6.49 -2.57
CA LEU A 44 2.46 7.57 -3.50
C LEU A 44 3.94 7.95 -3.33
N ASN A 45 4.39 8.10 -2.08
CA ASN A 45 5.80 8.35 -1.76
C ASN A 45 6.71 7.20 -2.20
N TYR A 46 6.24 5.95 -2.09
CA TYR A 46 6.98 4.77 -2.55
C TYR A 46 7.12 4.75 -4.08
N PHE A 47 6.05 5.07 -4.81
CA PHE A 47 6.06 5.15 -6.27
C PHE A 47 7.01 6.24 -6.76
N ALA A 48 6.95 7.44 -6.18
CA ALA A 48 7.86 8.54 -6.48
C ALA A 48 9.33 8.15 -6.25
N ARG A 49 9.65 7.49 -5.11
CA ARG A 49 11.02 7.04 -4.79
C ARG A 49 11.53 5.94 -5.73
N LYS A 50 10.64 5.13 -6.28
CA LYS A 50 10.98 4.04 -7.21
C LYS A 50 10.92 4.45 -8.68
N GLY A 51 10.48 5.66 -8.98
CA GLY A 51 10.29 6.14 -10.35
C GLY A 51 9.13 5.44 -11.07
N PHE A 52 8.14 4.93 -10.33
CA PHE A 52 6.94 4.37 -10.93
C PHE A 52 6.01 5.51 -11.34
N ASN A 53 5.75 5.64 -12.63
CA ASN A 53 4.79 6.59 -13.17
C ASN A 53 3.47 5.85 -13.43
N LEU A 54 2.57 5.91 -12.45
CA LEU A 54 1.23 5.34 -12.56
C LEU A 54 0.29 6.41 -13.13
N ASP A 55 -0.61 5.99 -14.01
CA ASP A 55 -1.66 6.85 -14.55
C ASP A 55 -2.78 7.00 -13.52
N ILE A 56 -2.54 7.84 -12.50
CA ILE A 56 -3.52 8.21 -11.48
C ILE A 56 -4.07 9.57 -11.87
N THR A 57 -5.33 9.60 -12.30
CA THR A 57 -5.98 10.80 -12.81
C THR A 57 -6.72 11.56 -11.70
N PRO A 58 -6.98 12.87 -11.88
CA PRO A 58 -7.88 13.60 -11.01
C PRO A 58 -9.28 12.96 -10.94
N GLU A 59 -9.76 12.42 -12.06
CA GLU A 59 -11.04 11.74 -12.17
C GLU A 59 -11.11 10.51 -11.25
N ASP A 60 -10.04 9.72 -11.15
CA ASP A 60 -9.98 8.56 -10.24
C ASP A 60 -10.24 8.98 -8.79
N ASN A 61 -9.64 10.09 -8.35
CA ASN A 61 -9.84 10.59 -6.99
C ASN A 61 -11.27 11.07 -6.75
N THR A 62 -11.98 11.53 -7.79
CA THR A 62 -13.40 11.90 -7.67
C THR A 62 -14.33 10.70 -7.61
N ILE A 63 -13.99 9.61 -8.33
CA ILE A 63 -14.80 8.39 -8.38
C ILE A 63 -14.62 7.56 -7.10
N LEU A 64 -13.42 7.59 -6.51
CA LEU A 64 -13.12 6.84 -5.31
C LEU A 64 -13.69 7.49 -4.03
N ALA A 65 -14.01 8.80 -4.05
CA ALA A 65 -14.50 9.57 -2.89
C ALA A 65 -15.96 9.31 -2.48
#